data_AF-A0A5C0AUZ0-F1
#
_entry.id   AF-A0A5C0AUZ0-F1
#
_cell.length_a   1.000
_cell.length_b   1.000
_cell.length_c   1.000
_cell.angle_alpha   90.00
_cell.angle_beta   90.00
_cell.angle_gamma   90.00
#
_symmetry.space_group_name_H-M   'P 1'
#
loop_
_entity.id
_entity.type
_entity.pdbx_description
1 polymer ?
#
loop_
_entity_poly.entity_id
_entity_poly.type
_entity_poly.pdbx_seq_one_letter_code
_entity_poly.pdbx_strand_id
1 'polypeptide(L)'
;MHPNHPLDAASHRNPYPYYRHLLTRAPLVYNDDLRLWIAARSSTVYEIFEHPACRVRPASEPVPLRLDRPQRRIFGFGRGAHACPGQLLATNIVSTALAVLLDKLDEQDLAHLNWHYLPYSNGRLPQFTAAKPRWPL
;
A
#
# COMPACT_ATOMS: atom_id res chain seq x y z
N MET A 1 16.82 -4.35 23.52
CA MET A 1 15.45 -4.26 24.06
C MET A 1 14.57 -5.14 23.18
N HIS A 2 13.58 -5.85 23.72
CA HIS A 2 12.63 -6.62 22.89
C HIS A 2 11.46 -5.70 22.51
N PRO A 3 10.88 -5.84 21.30
CA PRO A 3 9.67 -5.09 20.95
C PRO A 3 8.53 -5.40 21.93
N ASN A 4 7.80 -4.37 22.36
CA ASN A 4 6.68 -4.54 23.30
C ASN A 4 5.41 -5.02 22.57
N HIS A 5 5.17 -4.52 21.36
CA HIS A 5 4.03 -4.93 20.52
C HIS A 5 4.40 -5.02 19.02
N PRO A 6 3.53 -5.55 18.14
CA PRO A 6 3.88 -5.82 16.73
C PRO A 6 4.24 -4.58 15.91
N LEU A 7 3.62 -3.42 16.19
CA LEU A 7 3.97 -2.18 15.48
C LEU A 7 5.39 -1.68 15.82
N ASP A 8 5.87 -1.88 17.04
CA ASP A 8 7.25 -1.58 17.44
C ASP A 8 8.22 -2.55 16.78
N ALA A 9 7.83 -3.82 16.70
CA ALA A 9 8.64 -4.86 16.05
C ALA A 9 8.94 -4.48 14.60
N ALA A 10 7.99 -3.91 13.86
CA ALA A 10 8.20 -3.48 12.48
C ALA A 10 9.33 -2.43 12.31
N SER A 11 9.66 -1.68 13.36
CA SER A 11 10.75 -0.69 13.35
C SER A 11 11.99 -1.13 14.15
N HIS A 12 11.98 -2.35 14.70
CA HIS A 12 13.07 -2.86 15.52
C HIS A 12 14.18 -3.47 14.65
N ARG A 13 15.45 -3.24 15.03
CA ARG A 13 16.63 -3.71 14.26
C ARG A 13 16.66 -5.23 14.04
N ASN A 14 16.15 -6.00 15.00
CA ASN A 14 16.02 -7.45 14.89
C ASN A 14 14.64 -7.89 15.42
N PRO A 15 13.61 -7.97 14.58
CA PRO A 15 12.26 -8.28 15.03
C PRO A 15 11.93 -9.78 15.01
N TYR A 16 12.78 -10.59 14.38
CA TYR A 16 12.50 -12.01 14.16
C TYR A 16 12.28 -12.84 15.43
N PRO A 17 13.00 -12.63 16.55
CA PRO A 17 12.69 -13.32 17.79
C PRO A 17 11.27 -13.03 18.30
N TYR A 18 10.81 -11.78 18.16
CA TYR A 18 9.47 -11.37 18.56
C TYR A 18 8.40 -12.03 17.67
N TYR A 19 8.60 -12.04 16.35
CA TYR A 19 7.69 -12.73 15.43
C TYR A 19 7.66 -14.24 15.67
N ARG A 20 8.81 -14.87 15.95
CA ARG A 20 8.87 -16.29 16.30
C ARG A 20 8.05 -16.59 17.56
N HIS A 21 8.12 -15.72 18.57
CA HIS A 21 7.29 -15.86 19.77
C HIS A 21 5.80 -15.69 19.47
N LEU A 22 5.40 -14.73 18.61
CA LEU A 22 4.00 -14.60 18.22
C LEU A 22 3.44 -15.85 17.52
N LEU A 23 4.26 -16.55 16.73
CA LEU A 23 3.86 -17.77 16.04
C LEU A 23 3.54 -18.95 16.98
N THR A 24 3.92 -18.88 18.27
CA THR A 24 3.58 -19.92 19.26
C THR A 24 2.23 -19.69 19.94
N ARG A 25 1.61 -18.52 19.76
CA ARG A 25 0.36 -18.12 20.45
C ARG A 25 -0.90 -18.64 19.75
N ALA A 26 -2.09 -18.23 20.20
CA ALA A 26 -3.34 -18.51 19.48
C ALA A 26 -3.30 -17.93 18.04
N PRO A 27 -4.07 -18.49 17.08
CA PRO A 27 -4.10 -18.00 15.68
C PRO A 27 -4.39 -16.50 15.56
N LEU A 28 -5.32 -16.01 16.39
CA LEU A 28 -5.65 -14.60 16.58
C LEU A 28 -5.42 -14.25 18.06
N VAL A 29 -4.62 -13.21 18.32
CA VAL A 29 -4.33 -12.72 19.67
C VAL A 29 -4.76 -11.28 19.77
N TYR A 30 -5.63 -10.95 20.73
CA TYR A 30 -5.95 -9.56 21.03
C TYR A 30 -4.78 -8.92 21.80
N ASN A 31 -4.38 -7.73 21.37
CA ASN A 31 -3.38 -6.91 22.04
C ASN A 31 -4.08 -5.70 22.67
N ASP A 32 -4.11 -5.64 24.01
CA ASP A 32 -4.83 -4.60 24.75
C ASP A 32 -4.26 -3.20 24.53
N ASP A 33 -2.93 -3.06 24.51
CA ASP A 33 -2.25 -1.76 24.34
C ASP A 33 -2.60 -1.10 23.00
N LEU A 34 -2.63 -1.90 21.93
CA LEU A 34 -2.98 -1.44 20.58
C LEU A 34 -4.48 -1.44 20.32
N ARG A 35 -5.26 -2.16 21.13
CA ARG A 35 -6.68 -2.46 20.89
C ARG A 35 -6.91 -3.09 19.52
N LEU A 36 -6.03 -4.02 19.14
CA LEU A 36 -6.02 -4.69 17.84
C LEU A 36 -5.94 -6.20 17.98
N TRP A 37 -6.57 -6.90 17.04
CA TRP A 37 -6.35 -8.33 16.82
C TRP A 37 -5.11 -8.55 15.96
N ILE A 38 -4.24 -9.47 16.38
CA ILE A 38 -2.98 -9.80 15.73
C ILE A 38 -3.06 -11.22 15.16
N ALA A 39 -2.90 -11.34 13.84
CA ALA A 39 -2.69 -12.59 13.14
C ALA A 39 -1.24 -12.66 12.66
N ALA A 40 -0.48 -13.63 13.19
CA ALA A 40 0.95 -13.77 12.87
C ALA A 40 1.25 -14.96 11.94
N ARG A 41 0.39 -15.98 11.92
CA ARG A 41 0.56 -17.17 11.09
C ARG A 41 0.08 -16.92 9.67
N SER A 42 0.84 -17.40 8.69
CA SER A 42 0.48 -17.26 7.27
C SER A 42 -0.89 -17.86 6.97
N SER A 43 -1.20 -19.05 7.49
CA SER A 43 -2.51 -19.70 7.31
C SER A 43 -3.66 -18.82 7.80
N THR A 44 -3.55 -18.25 8.99
CA THR A 44 -4.56 -17.35 9.56
C THR A 44 -4.68 -16.05 8.77
N VAL A 45 -3.57 -15.51 8.27
CA VAL A 45 -3.58 -14.32 7.40
C VAL A 45 -4.33 -14.59 6.09
N TYR A 46 -4.09 -15.75 5.47
CA TYR A 46 -4.82 -16.13 4.25
C TYR A 46 -6.31 -16.32 4.52
N GLU A 47 -6.67 -17.00 5.60
CA GLU A 47 -8.08 -17.18 6.00
C GLU A 47 -8.78 -15.82 6.18
N ILE A 48 -8.14 -14.87 6.86
CA ILE A 48 -8.67 -13.50 7.04
C ILE A 48 -8.85 -12.79 5.69
N PHE A 49 -7.89 -12.89 4.77
CA PHE A 49 -8.00 -12.25 3.46
C PHE A 49 -9.11 -12.85 2.58
N GLU A 50 -9.41 -14.12 2.76
CA GLU A 50 -10.47 -14.81 2.03
C GLU A 50 -11.85 -14.62 2.68
N HIS A 51 -11.89 -14.35 3.99
CA HIS A 51 -13.13 -14.28 4.75
C HIS A 51 -14.01 -13.08 4.36
N PRO A 52 -15.28 -13.28 3.95
CA PRO A 52 -16.16 -12.20 3.51
C PRO A 52 -16.36 -11.07 4.54
N ALA A 53 -16.42 -11.40 5.84
CA ALA A 53 -16.59 -10.39 6.90
C ALA A 53 -15.38 -9.46 7.08
N CYS A 54 -14.21 -9.82 6.55
CA CYS A 54 -13.00 -9.01 6.62
C CYS A 54 -12.83 -8.10 5.39
N ARG A 55 -13.81 -8.10 4.46
CA ARG A 55 -13.80 -7.21 3.29
C ARG A 55 -14.15 -5.79 3.71
N VAL A 56 -13.21 -4.86 3.51
CA VAL A 56 -13.40 -3.42 3.77
C VAL A 56 -14.23 -2.71 2.70
N ARG A 57 -14.48 -3.36 1.56
CA ARG A 57 -15.32 -2.88 0.47
C ARG A 57 -15.84 -4.08 -0.35
N PRO A 58 -17.10 -4.08 -0.81
CA PRO A 58 -17.56 -5.04 -1.80
C PRO A 58 -16.67 -5.03 -3.05
N ALA A 59 -16.39 -6.21 -3.61
CA ALA A 59 -15.49 -6.33 -4.77
C ALA A 59 -16.02 -5.62 -6.03
N SER A 60 -17.35 -5.49 -6.12
CA SER A 60 -18.05 -4.82 -7.22
C SER A 60 -18.04 -3.29 -7.12
N GLU A 61 -17.65 -2.72 -5.99
CA GLU A 61 -17.65 -1.28 -5.80
C GLU A 61 -16.27 -0.68 -6.13
N PRO A 62 -16.21 0.43 -6.88
CA PRO A 62 -14.96 1.12 -7.16
C PRO A 62 -14.36 1.66 -5.87
N VAL A 63 -13.03 1.80 -5.83
CA VAL A 63 -12.37 2.56 -4.76
C VAL A 63 -12.83 4.02 -4.88
N PRO A 64 -13.45 4.63 -3.84
CA PRO A 64 -13.86 6.03 -3.92
C PRO A 64 -12.67 6.94 -4.19
N LEU A 65 -12.72 7.70 -5.29
CA LEU A 65 -11.71 8.71 -5.62
C LEU A 65 -11.93 9.97 -4.77
N ARG A 66 -11.55 9.94 -3.49
CA ARG A 66 -11.56 11.14 -2.63
C ARG A 66 -10.22 11.86 -2.67
N LEU A 67 -10.13 12.92 -3.47
CA LEU A 67 -8.95 13.79 -3.60
C LEU A 67 -8.90 14.95 -2.58
N ASP A 68 -9.96 15.15 -1.80
CA ASP A 68 -10.16 16.24 -0.84
C ASP A 68 -10.01 15.86 0.65
N ARG A 69 -9.70 14.60 0.97
CA ARG A 69 -9.59 14.10 2.36
C ARG A 69 -8.67 14.97 3.23
N PRO A 70 -9.15 15.53 4.36
CA PRO A 70 -8.32 16.24 5.31
C PRO A 70 -7.37 15.29 6.05
N GLN A 71 -6.19 15.78 6.45
CA GLN A 71 -5.18 15.03 7.23
C GLN A 71 -4.82 13.65 6.63
N ARG A 72 -4.48 13.62 5.34
CA ARG A 72 -4.11 12.38 4.63
C ARG A 72 -2.93 11.68 5.30
N ARG A 73 -3.15 10.47 5.81
CA ARG A 73 -2.08 9.54 6.17
C ARG A 73 -1.85 8.58 5.01
N ILE A 74 -0.72 8.76 4.31
CA ILE A 74 -0.30 7.92 3.20
C ILE A 74 0.69 6.89 3.72
N PHE A 75 0.37 5.61 3.59
CA PHE A 75 1.24 4.52 4.05
C PHE A 75 2.22 4.03 2.97
N GLY A 76 2.16 4.59 1.75
CA GLY A 76 3.03 4.21 0.63
C GLY A 76 4.51 4.55 0.82
N PHE A 77 4.85 5.42 1.77
CA PHE A 77 6.23 5.80 2.10
C PHE A 77 6.70 5.27 3.46
N GLY A 78 5.96 4.33 4.08
CA GLY A 78 6.33 3.80 5.40
C GLY A 78 6.24 4.83 6.53
N ARG A 79 6.85 4.52 7.68
CA ARG A 79 6.88 5.39 8.88
C ARG A 79 8.08 5.06 9.78
N GLY A 80 8.45 5.99 10.66
CA GLY A 80 9.47 5.77 11.70
C GLY A 80 10.88 5.70 11.11
N ALA A 81 11.73 4.85 11.68
CA ALA A 81 13.11 4.66 11.23
C ALA A 81 13.23 4.17 9.77
N HIS A 82 12.16 3.63 9.20
CA HIS A 82 12.06 3.18 7.81
C HIS A 82 11.11 4.02 6.97
N ALA A 83 10.79 5.26 7.40
CA ALA A 83 10.13 6.21 6.53
C ALA A 83 11.00 6.46 5.30
N CYS A 84 10.39 6.46 4.11
CA CYS A 84 11.11 6.59 2.85
C CYS A 84 11.82 7.95 2.80
N PRO A 85 13.16 7.98 2.74
CA PRO A 85 13.88 9.25 2.64
C PRO A 85 13.59 9.98 1.32
N GLY A 86 13.13 9.25 0.30
CA GLY A 86 12.76 9.79 -1.01
C GLY A 86 11.34 10.33 -1.11
N GLN A 87 10.53 10.39 -0.04
CA GLN A 87 9.12 10.80 -0.12
C GLN A 87 8.95 12.18 -0.77
N LEU A 88 9.75 13.17 -0.37
CA LEU A 88 9.67 14.52 -0.95
C LEU A 88 10.05 14.53 -2.43
N LEU A 89 11.14 13.85 -2.79
CA LEU A 89 11.59 13.75 -4.18
C LEU A 89 10.54 13.06 -5.06
N ALA A 90 10.02 11.90 -4.64
CA ALA A 90 9.01 11.15 -5.36
C ALA A 90 7.72 11.97 -5.53
N THR A 91 7.28 12.67 -4.49
CA THR A 91 6.08 13.52 -4.56
C THR A 91 6.28 14.69 -5.52
N ASN A 92 7.46 15.31 -5.52
CA ASN A 92 7.78 16.39 -6.46
C ASN A 92 7.81 15.90 -7.91
N ILE A 93 8.47 14.76 -8.18
CA ILE A 93 8.50 14.16 -9.52
C ILE A 93 7.07 13.91 -10.03
N VAL A 94 6.23 13.28 -9.21
CA VAL A 94 4.86 12.95 -9.59
C VAL A 94 4.01 14.21 -9.77
N SER A 95 4.14 15.20 -8.88
CA SER A 95 3.35 16.44 -8.98
C SER A 95 3.69 17.24 -10.23
N THR A 96 4.99 17.35 -10.55
CA THR A 96 5.44 18.02 -11.79
C THR A 96 4.99 17.26 -13.02
N ALA A 97 5.18 15.93 -13.04
CA ALA A 97 4.74 15.11 -14.17
C ALA A 97 3.22 15.23 -14.38
N LEU A 98 2.42 15.18 -13.30
CA LEU A 98 0.98 15.31 -13.36
C LEU A 98 0.56 16.69 -13.89
N ALA A 99 1.22 17.78 -13.47
CA ALA A 99 0.93 19.11 -13.98
C ALA A 99 1.16 19.20 -15.50
N VAL A 100 2.26 18.62 -16.00
CA VAL A 100 2.53 18.56 -17.45
C VAL A 100 1.50 17.69 -18.17
N LEU A 101 1.14 16.53 -17.62
CA LEU A 101 0.17 15.63 -18.24
C LEU A 101 -1.23 16.27 -18.31
N LEU A 102 -1.65 16.99 -17.27
CA LEU A 102 -2.93 17.71 -17.25
C LEU A 102 -2.97 18.90 -18.22
N ASP A 103 -1.82 19.46 -18.57
CA ASP A 103 -1.72 20.52 -19.59
C ASP A 103 -1.72 19.95 -21.02
N LYS A 104 -1.22 18.72 -21.21
CA LYS A 104 -0.96 18.14 -22.53
C LYS A 104 -1.97 17.10 -22.99
N LEU A 105 -2.66 16.44 -22.08
CA LEU A 105 -3.60 15.35 -22.38
C LEU A 105 -5.03 15.77 -22.08
N ASP A 106 -5.95 15.35 -22.94
CA ASP A 106 -7.38 15.49 -22.69
C ASP A 106 -8.03 14.16 -22.27
N GLU A 107 -9.35 14.19 -22.03
CA GLU A 107 -10.10 12.98 -21.64
C GLU A 107 -10.08 11.89 -22.72
N GLN A 108 -9.97 12.27 -24.00
CA GLN A 108 -9.98 11.33 -25.13
C GLN A 108 -8.64 10.59 -25.18
N ASP A 109 -7.52 11.30 -25.01
CA ASP A 109 -6.19 10.70 -24.89
C ASP A 109 -6.16 9.67 -23.75
N LEU A 110 -6.77 10.01 -22.60
CA LEU A 110 -6.81 9.13 -21.44
C LEU A 110 -7.75 7.93 -21.62
N ALA A 111 -8.89 8.11 -22.29
CA ALA A 111 -9.85 7.04 -22.55
C ALA A 111 -9.30 5.92 -23.42
N HIS A 112 -8.27 6.20 -24.23
CA HIS A 112 -7.61 5.23 -25.10
C HIS A 112 -6.37 4.55 -24.48
N LEU A 113 -6.03 4.87 -23.23
CA LEU A 113 -4.89 4.24 -22.54
C LEU A 113 -5.21 2.80 -22.14
N ASN A 114 -4.64 1.85 -22.88
CA ASN A 114 -4.61 0.45 -22.49
C ASN A 114 -3.43 0.18 -21.54
N TRP A 115 -3.66 -0.66 -20.51
CA TRP A 115 -2.62 -1.04 -19.56
C TRP A 115 -2.93 -2.38 -18.87
N HIS A 116 -1.89 -3.02 -18.33
CA HIS A 116 -2.00 -4.17 -17.43
C HIS A 116 -0.96 -4.11 -16.30
N TYR A 117 -1.19 -4.77 -15.17
CA TYR A 117 -0.18 -4.86 -14.12
C TYR A 117 0.88 -5.91 -14.41
N LEU A 118 2.15 -5.58 -14.16
CA LEU A 118 3.23 -6.56 -14.15
C LEU A 118 3.13 -7.48 -12.92
N PRO A 119 3.54 -8.76 -13.01
CA PRO A 119 3.37 -9.76 -11.96
C PRO A 119 4.44 -9.66 -10.86
N TYR A 120 4.65 -8.47 -10.29
CA TYR A 120 5.54 -8.30 -9.15
C TYR A 120 4.82 -8.62 -7.84
N SER A 121 5.47 -9.36 -6.94
CA SER A 121 4.92 -9.73 -5.64
C SER A 121 4.63 -8.53 -4.73
N ASN A 122 5.48 -7.50 -4.81
CA ASN A 122 5.48 -6.37 -3.87
C ASN A 122 5.27 -5.01 -4.56
N GLY A 123 5.05 -4.99 -5.88
CA GLY A 123 4.92 -3.76 -6.66
C GLY A 123 3.67 -3.79 -7.52
N ARG A 124 2.92 -2.68 -7.55
CA ARG A 124 1.82 -2.49 -8.51
C ARG A 124 2.31 -1.55 -9.61
N LEU A 125 2.91 -2.13 -10.66
CA LEU A 125 3.46 -1.38 -11.78
C LEU A 125 2.57 -1.57 -13.00
N PRO A 126 1.76 -0.58 -13.39
CA PRO A 126 1.01 -0.64 -14.63
C PRO A 126 1.98 -0.48 -15.80
N GLN A 127 1.95 -1.43 -16.73
CA GLN A 127 2.56 -1.30 -18.04
C GLN A 127 1.49 -0.83 -19.02
N PHE A 128 1.69 0.36 -19.59
CA PHE A 128 0.82 0.93 -20.60
C PHE A 128 1.17 0.35 -21.98
N THR A 129 0.17 -0.07 -22.74
CA THR A 129 0.31 -0.77 -24.02
C THR A 129 -0.14 0.06 -25.22
N ALA A 130 -0.42 1.35 -25.04
CA ALA A 130 -0.79 2.24 -26.14
C ALA A 130 0.36 2.37 -27.17
N ALA A 131 -0.01 2.38 -28.45
CA ALA A 131 0.89 2.74 -29.55
C ALA A 131 1.48 4.12 -29.26
N LYS A 132 2.80 4.26 -29.48
CA LYS A 132 3.61 5.48 -29.30
C LYS A 132 2.74 6.74 -29.24
N PRO A 133 2.52 7.31 -28.06
CA PRO A 133 1.66 8.46 -27.97
C PRO A 133 2.31 9.64 -28.73
N ARG A 134 1.47 10.51 -29.30
CA ARG A 134 1.87 11.66 -30.12
C ARG A 134 2.51 12.74 -29.24
N TRP A 135 3.64 12.46 -28.62
CA TRP A 135 4.42 13.49 -27.94
C TRP A 135 5.12 14.37 -28.99
N PRO A 136 4.89 15.70 -29.02
CA PRO A 136 5.83 16.58 -29.68
C PRO A 136 7.12 16.57 -28.84
N LEU A 137 8.23 16.16 -29.47
CA LEU A 137 9.58 16.46 -28.96
C LEU A 137 9.92 17.91 -29.28
#